data_AF-A0A2E5FUY3-F1
#
_entry.id   AF-A0A2E5FUY3-F1
#
_cell.length_a   1.000
_cell.length_b   1.000
_cell.length_c   1.000
_cell.angle_alpha   90.00
_cell.angle_beta   90.00
_cell.angle_gamma   90.00
#
_symmetry.space_group_name_H-M   'P 1'
#
loop_
_entity.id
_entity.type
_entity.pdbx_description
1 polymer ?
#
loop_
_entity_poly.entity_id
_entity_poly.type
_entity_poly.pdbx_seq_one_letter_code
_entity_poly.pdbx_strand_id
1 'polypeptide(L)'
;MVLNIVIAVVVLLVIFVFASIKILPEYERGVMFTLGRNTGTKGPGLFIVIPFIQKMLKIDMRVTVMDVPTQDVISRDNVSVQVNAVVYFRVIEAQKAI
;
A
#
# COMPACT_ATOMS: atom_id res chain seq x y z
N MET A 1 -0.62 41.77 -13.01
CA MET A 1 0.45 40.74 -13.09
C MET A 1 0.84 40.23 -11.71
N VAL A 2 1.27 41.08 -10.78
CA VAL A 2 1.69 40.67 -9.42
C VAL A 2 0.57 39.96 -8.64
N LEU A 3 -0.66 40.49 -8.67
CA LEU A 3 -1.81 39.87 -7.98
C LEU A 3 -2.09 38.44 -8.46
N ASN A 4 -2.01 38.19 -9.77
CA ASN A 4 -2.23 36.86 -10.34
C ASN A 4 -1.13 35.88 -9.92
N ILE A 5 0.12 36.34 -9.83
CA ILE A 5 1.26 35.53 -9.34
C ILE A 5 1.03 35.17 -7.87
N VAL A 6 0.62 36.13 -7.04
CA VAL A 6 0.33 35.89 -5.63
C VAL A 6 -0.80 34.87 -5.46
N ILE A 7 -1.89 35.02 -6.21
CA ILE A 7 -3.01 34.07 -6.19
C ILE A 7 -2.55 32.67 -6.60
N ALA A 8 -1.76 32.55 -7.68
CA ALA A 8 -1.25 31.26 -8.14
C ALA A 8 -0.36 30.56 -7.08
N VAL A 9 0.52 31.31 -6.41
CA VAL A 9 1.39 30.78 -5.36
C VAL A 9 0.58 30.31 -4.15
N VAL A 10 -0.43 31.08 -3.74
CA VAL A 10 -1.30 30.71 -2.61
C VAL A 10 -2.07 29.43 -2.92
N VAL A 11 -2.65 29.32 -4.12
CA VAL A 11 -3.36 28.10 -4.56
C VAL A 11 -2.42 26.89 -4.56
N LEU A 12 -1.19 27.05 -5.06
CA LEU A 12 -0.19 25.98 -5.08
C LEU A 12 0.19 25.52 -3.67
N LEU A 13 0.38 26.46 -2.74
CA LEU A 13 0.65 26.17 -1.33
C LEU A 13 -0.48 25.39 -0.67
N VAL A 14 -1.73 25.80 -0.92
CA VAL A 14 -2.91 25.13 -0.37
C VAL A 14 -3.00 23.69 -0.88
N ILE A 15 -2.81 23.48 -2.19
CA ILE A 15 -2.79 22.13 -2.79
C ILE A 15 -1.69 21.28 -2.16
N PHE A 16 -0.50 21.85 -1.94
CA PHE A 16 0.62 21.14 -1.34
C PHE A 16 0.32 20.67 0.09
N VAL A 17 -0.29 21.53 0.90
CA VAL A 17 -0.68 21.19 2.28
C VAL A 17 -1.71 20.07 2.29
N PHE A 18 -2.77 20.17 1.48
CA PHE A 18 -3.78 19.11 1.41
C PHE A 18 -3.24 17.78 0.87
N ALA A 19 -2.32 17.84 -0.11
CA ALA A 19 -1.69 16.63 -0.65
C ALA A 19 -0.80 15.92 0.39
N SER A 20 -0.23 16.67 1.33
CA SER A 20 0.68 16.14 2.34
C SER A 20 -0.02 15.36 3.45
N ILE A 21 -1.28 15.68 3.74
CA ILE A 21 -2.02 15.03 4.83
C ILE A 21 -2.55 13.68 4.35
N LYS A 22 -2.15 12.61 5.02
CA LYS A 22 -2.64 11.25 4.80
C LYS A 22 -3.24 10.69 6.08
N ILE A 23 -4.34 9.96 5.92
CA ILE A 23 -5.05 9.29 7.01
C ILE A 23 -5.08 7.80 6.68
N LEU A 24 -4.60 6.98 7.61
CA LEU A 24 -4.64 5.53 7.52
C LEU A 24 -5.64 4.96 8.53
N PRO A 25 -6.57 4.08 8.09
CA PRO A 25 -7.38 3.25 8.97
C PRO A 25 -6.54 2.31 9.83
N GLU A 26 -7.09 1.85 10.95
CA GLU A 26 -6.41 0.95 11.91
C GLU A 26 -5.90 -0.36 11.31
N TYR A 27 -6.61 -0.87 10.30
CA TYR A 27 -6.28 -2.11 9.61
C TYR A 27 -5.23 -1.93 8.50
N GLU A 28 -4.81 -0.69 8.21
CA GLU A 28 -3.76 -0.39 7.22
C GLU A 28 -2.44 -0.01 7.90
N ARG A 29 -1.33 -0.32 7.24
CA ARG A 29 0.00 0.20 7.58
C ARG A 29 0.63 0.86 6.37
N GLY A 30 1.28 2.00 6.58
CA GLY A 30 1.92 2.78 5.52
C GLY A 30 3.41 2.50 5.48
N VAL A 31 3.90 1.88 4.41
CA VAL A 31 5.35 1.76 4.18
C VAL A 31 5.83 3.00 3.45
N MET A 32 6.81 3.69 4.05
CA MET A 32 7.30 4.97 3.58
C MET A 32 8.61 4.81 2.83
N PHE A 33 8.65 5.39 1.63
CA PHE A 33 9.84 5.47 0.79
C PHE A 33 10.21 6.93 0.63
N THR A 34 11.47 7.27 0.89
CA THR A 34 12.03 8.61 0.64
C THR A 34 13.07 8.46 -0.46
N LEU A 35 12.85 9.12 -1.60
CA LEU A 35 13.76 9.05 -2.76
C LEU A 35 14.13 7.61 -3.15
N GLY A 36 13.16 6.69 -3.09
CA GLY A 36 13.34 5.27 -3.41
C GLY A 36 13.93 4.41 -2.27
N ARG A 37 14.31 4.99 -1.13
CA ARG A 37 14.83 4.23 0.03
C ARG A 37 13.74 3.99 1.06
N ASN A 38 13.69 2.77 1.60
CA ASN A 38 12.79 2.44 2.70
C ASN A 38 13.16 3.25 3.95
N THR A 39 12.23 4.08 4.42
CA THR A 39 12.41 4.95 5.59
C THR A 39 11.73 4.37 6.84
N GLY A 40 10.95 3.30 6.66
CA GLY A 40 10.23 2.61 7.74
C GLY A 40 8.73 2.55 7.51
N THR A 41 8.03 2.06 8.52
CA THR A 41 6.57 1.90 8.50
C THR A 41 5.90 2.89 9.45
N LYS A 42 4.73 3.38 9.04
CA LYS A 42 3.86 4.24 9.84
C LYS A 42 2.60 3.47 10.20
N GLY A 43 2.18 3.66 11.45
CA GLY A 43 0.93 3.11 11.96
C GLY A 43 -0.30 3.87 11.46
N PRO A 44 -1.49 3.44 11.90
CA PRO A 44 -2.74 4.12 11.59
C PRO A 44 -2.82 5.50 12.24
N GLY A 45 -3.70 6.34 11.71
CA GLY A 45 -3.90 7.72 12.13
C GLY A 45 -3.50 8.74 11.07
N LEU A 46 -3.42 10.00 11.48
CA LEU A 46 -3.07 11.13 10.62
C LEU A 46 -1.56 11.38 10.67
N PHE A 47 -0.94 11.48 9.50
CA PHE A 47 0.46 11.86 9.39
C PHE A 47 0.74 12.60 8.08
N ILE A 48 1.88 13.28 8.05
CA ILE A 48 2.29 14.15 6.96
C ILE A 48 3.31 13.39 6.11
N VAL A 49 3.08 13.41 4.79
CA VAL A 49 3.97 12.89 3.77
C VAL A 49 4.38 14.06 2.88
N ILE A 50 5.67 14.24 2.65
CA ILE A 50 6.12 15.30 1.74
C ILE A 50 5.86 14.82 0.30
N PRO A 51 4.90 15.41 -0.44
CA PRO A 51 4.64 14.99 -1.81
C PRO A 51 5.90 15.17 -2.67
N PHE A 52 6.02 14.38 -3.74
CA PHE A 52 7.19 14.30 -4.64
C PHE A 52 8.46 13.66 -4.05
N ILE A 53 8.79 13.92 -2.79
CA ILE A 53 10.00 13.36 -2.15
C ILE A 53 9.71 12.00 -1.50
N GLN A 54 8.54 11.90 -0.86
CA GLN A 54 8.12 10.71 -0.15
C GLN A 54 6.95 10.03 -0.85
N LYS A 55 7.06 8.70 -0.99
CA LYS A 55 6.00 7.83 -1.50
C LYS A 55 5.56 6.90 -0.37
N MET A 56 4.26 6.73 -0.24
CA MET A 56 3.68 5.82 0.73
C MET A 56 2.93 4.70 0.01
N LEU A 57 3.18 3.46 0.42
CA LEU A 57 2.40 2.30 0.01
C LEU A 57 1.58 1.80 1.19
N LYS A 58 0.28 1.63 0.99
CA LYS A 58 -0.66 1.16 2.01
C LYS A 58 -0.77 -0.35 1.91
N ILE A 59 -0.59 -1.03 3.03
CA ILE A 59 -0.71 -2.48 3.15
C ILE A 59 -1.84 -2.81 4.10
N ASP A 60 -2.77 -3.66 3.65
CA ASP A 60 -3.83 -4.21 4.48
C ASP A 60 -3.28 -5.32 5.37
N MET A 61 -3.56 -5.23 6.67
CA MET A 61 -3.14 -6.20 7.68
C MET A 61 -4.19 -7.27 7.96
N ARG A 62 -5.35 -7.24 7.27
CA ARG A 62 -6.43 -8.22 7.41
C ARG A 62 -6.10 -9.52 6.68
N VAL A 63 -6.92 -10.54 6.95
CA VAL A 63 -6.86 -11.80 6.23
C VAL A 63 -7.42 -11.59 4.83
N THR A 64 -6.60 -11.87 3.84
CA THR A 64 -6.95 -11.89 2.43
C THR A 64 -7.02 -13.33 1.96
N VAL A 65 -7.93 -13.56 1.02
CA VAL A 65 -8.17 -14.85 0.41
C VAL A 65 -7.55 -14.82 -0.99
N MET A 66 -6.80 -15.86 -1.34
CA MET A 66 -6.25 -16.04 -2.69
C MET A 66 -6.62 -17.42 -3.21
N ASP A 67 -7.27 -17.43 -4.38
CA ASP A 67 -7.62 -18.65 -5.09
C ASP A 67 -6.38 -19.22 -5.80
N VAL A 68 -6.15 -20.52 -5.61
CA VAL A 68 -5.12 -21.25 -6.33
C VAL A 68 -5.76 -21.82 -7.60
N PRO A 69 -5.22 -21.53 -8.79
CA PRO A 69 -5.77 -22.04 -10.04
C PRO A 69 -5.72 -23.57 -10.04
N THR A 70 -6.70 -24.19 -10.71
CA THR A 70 -6.78 -25.65 -10.82
C THR A 70 -5.55 -26.22 -11.51
N GLN A 71 -5.00 -27.29 -10.95
CA GLN A 71 -3.86 -28.02 -11.51
C GLN A 71 -4.22 -29.49 -11.73
N ASP A 72 -3.83 -30.03 -12.88
CA ASP A 72 -3.87 -31.46 -13.16
C ASP A 72 -2.66 -32.11 -12.46
N VAL A 73 -2.93 -33.02 -11.52
CA VAL A 73 -1.89 -33.73 -10.76
C VAL A 73 -2.13 -35.24 -10.79
N ILE A 74 -1.04 -36.00 -10.80
CA ILE A 74 -1.10 -37.46 -10.70
C ILE A 74 -0.94 -37.83 -9.22
N SER A 75 -1.97 -38.47 -8.67
CA SER A 75 -1.96 -38.97 -7.30
C SER A 75 -0.93 -40.10 -7.11
N ARG A 76 -0.58 -40.40 -5.87
CA ARG A 76 0.32 -41.53 -5.53
C ARG A 76 -0.20 -42.88 -6.04
N ASP A 77 -1.52 -42.99 -6.23
CA ASP A 77 -2.19 -44.19 -6.75
C ASP A 77 -2.25 -44.22 -8.29
N ASN A 78 -1.47 -43.35 -8.96
CA ASN A 78 -1.38 -43.27 -10.42
C ASN A 78 -2.70 -42.91 -11.12
N VAL A 79 -3.53 -42.10 -10.46
CA VAL A 79 -4.79 -41.56 -11.01
C VAL A 79 -4.65 -40.05 -11.23
N SER A 80 -5.06 -39.58 -12.40
CA SER A 80 -5.12 -38.15 -12.73
C SER A 80 -6.31 -37.49 -12.07
N VAL A 81 -6.07 -36.40 -11.33
CA VAL A 81 -7.10 -35.62 -10.64
C VAL A 81 -6.85 -34.13 -10.83
N GLN A 82 -7.92 -33.36 -10.90
CA GLN A 82 -7.87 -31.90 -10.86
C GLN A 82 -8.07 -31.43 -9.44
N VAL A 83 -7.12 -30.63 -8.94
CA VAL A 83 -7.18 -30.06 -7.59
C VAL A 83 -7.14 -28.55 -7.66
N ASN A 84 -7.97 -27.92 -6.84
CA ASN A 84 -7.93 -26.49 -6.56
C ASN A 84 -7.82 -26.28 -5.04
N ALA A 85 -7.39 -25.08 -4.64
CA ALA A 85 -7.24 -24.73 -3.23
C ALA A 85 -7.48 -23.23 -3.01
N VAL A 86 -7.68 -22.85 -1.75
CA VAL A 86 -7.83 -21.46 -1.34
C VAL A 86 -6.86 -21.19 -0.19
N VAL A 87 -6.06 -20.13 -0.31
CA VAL A 87 -5.08 -19.73 0.71
C VAL A 87 -5.59 -18.53 1.48
N TYR A 88 -5.68 -18.69 2.80
CA TYR A 88 -5.98 -17.61 3.73
C TYR A 88 -4.67 -17.12 4.35
N PHE A 89 -4.31 -15.87 4.12
CA PHE A 89 -3.11 -15.28 4.70
C PHE A 89 -3.33 -13.83 5.10
N ARG A 90 -2.48 -13.32 5.98
CA ARG A 90 -2.43 -11.89 6.33
C ARG A 90 -0.99 -11.43 6.41
N VAL A 91 -0.76 -10.15 6.14
CA VAL A 91 0.56 -9.55 6.33
C VAL A 91 0.81 -9.36 7.84
N ILE A 92 1.97 -9.82 8.33
CA ILE A 92 2.40 -9.62 9.73
C ILE A 92 3.31 -8.39 9.85
N GLU A 93 4.23 -8.23 8.91
CA GLU A 93 5.16 -7.08 8.85
C GLU A 93 5.05 -6.39 7.48
N ALA A 94 4.43 -5.21 7.45
CA ALA A 94 4.22 -4.46 6.21
C ALA A 94 5.53 -4.10 5.48
N GLN A 95 6.62 -3.89 6.23
CA GLN A 95 7.91 -3.51 5.65
C GLN A 95 8.52 -4.60 4.77
N LYS A 96 8.26 -5.88 5.08
CA LYS A 96 8.80 -7.05 4.36
C LYS A 96 7.86 -7.54 3.26
N ALA A 97 6.63 -7.02 3.20
CA ALA A 97 5.62 -7.43 2.24
C ALA A 97 5.73 -6.71 0.89
N ILE A 98 6.71 -5.81 0.75
CA ILE A 98 6.97 -5.00 -0.44
C ILE A 98 8.36 -5.31 -0.97
#